data_AF-A0A3B9EQL4-F1
#
_entry.id   AF-A0A3B9EQL4-F1
#
_cell.length_a   1.000
_cell.length_b   1.000
_cell.length_c   1.000
_cell.angle_alpha   90.00
_cell.angle_beta   90.00
_cell.angle_gamma   90.00
#
_symmetry.space_group_name_H-M   'P 1'
#
loop_
_entity.id
_entity.type
_entity.pdbx_description
1 polymer ?
#
loop_
_entity_poly.entity_id
_entity_poly.type
_entity_poly.pdbx_seq_one_letter_code
_entity_poly.pdbx_strand_id
1 'polypeptide(L)'
;MGLAVPIRNPKGKVIAGLAVHAPEARLSLSRALENLPLLNEAAGELANYFAEDLEGLQAMTQGDNDVPRQDDKEGYENDLA
;
A
#
# COMPACT_ATOMS: atom_id res chain seq x y z
N MET A 1 -10.37 13.10 1.62
CA MET A 1 -11.00 11.77 1.76
C MET A 1 -10.32 10.77 0.83
N GLY A 2 -10.36 9.49 1.15
CA GLY A 2 -9.81 8.44 0.28
C GLY A 2 -10.55 7.12 0.45
N LEU A 3 -10.56 6.32 -0.61
CA LEU A 3 -11.13 4.97 -0.65
C LEU A 3 -10.04 4.01 -1.14
N ALA A 4 -9.96 2.84 -0.53
CA ALA A 4 -9.02 1.81 -0.92
C ALA A 4 -9.69 0.44 -1.04
N VAL A 5 -9.14 -0.40 -1.92
CA VAL A 5 -9.55 -1.78 -2.13
C VAL A 5 -8.33 -2.71 -2.11
N PRO A 6 -8.47 -3.97 -1.66
CA PRO A 6 -7.38 -4.92 -1.62
C PRO A 6 -7.12 -5.52 -3.02
N ILE A 7 -5.84 -5.66 -3.37
CA ILE A 7 -5.41 -6.48 -4.51
C ILE A 7 -5.06 -7.87 -3.97
N ARG A 8 -5.70 -8.91 -4.50
CA ARG A 8 -5.55 -10.29 -4.03
C ARG A 8 -4.93 -11.16 -5.11
N ASN A 9 -4.02 -12.04 -4.72
CA ASN A 9 -3.51 -13.06 -5.63
C ASN A 9 -4.56 -14.18 -5.88
N PRO A 10 -4.32 -15.12 -6.80
CA PRO A 10 -5.25 -16.22 -7.07
C PRO A 10 -5.55 -17.13 -5.87
N LYS A 11 -4.69 -17.15 -4.84
CA LYS A 11 -4.91 -17.87 -3.58
C LYS A 11 -5.74 -17.06 -2.56
N GLY A 12 -6.23 -15.89 -2.93
CA GLY A 12 -7.01 -14.98 -2.08
C GLY A 12 -6.19 -14.15 -1.09
N LYS A 13 -4.85 -14.30 -1.07
CA LYS A 13 -3.95 -13.53 -0.20
C LYS A 13 -3.89 -12.09 -0.68
N VAL A 14 -4.05 -11.14 0.23
CA VAL A 14 -3.82 -9.70 -0.06
C VAL A 14 -2.33 -9.49 -0.29
N ILE A 15 -1.98 -8.94 -1.45
CA ILE A 15 -0.60 -8.68 -1.85
C ILE A 15 -0.30 -7.18 -1.97
N ALA A 16 -1.32 -6.35 -2.15
CA ALA A 16 -1.21 -4.90 -2.23
C ALA A 16 -2.56 -4.21 -1.96
N GLY A 17 -2.59 -2.89 -1.91
CA GLY A 17 -3.81 -2.07 -1.85
C GLY A 17 -3.82 -1.01 -2.95
N LEU A 18 -4.98 -0.82 -3.58
CA LEU A 18 -5.24 0.25 -4.54
C LEU A 18 -6.08 1.33 -3.87
N ALA A 19 -5.60 2.58 -3.86
CA ALA A 19 -6.29 3.69 -3.22
C ALA A 19 -6.40 4.92 -4.14
N VAL A 20 -7.50 5.64 -4.02
CA VAL A 20 -7.72 6.94 -4.65
C VAL A 20 -8.06 7.98 -3.59
N HIS A 21 -7.44 9.15 -3.68
CA HIS A 21 -7.60 10.24 -2.73
C HIS A 21 -7.99 11.54 -3.43
N ALA A 22 -8.91 12.28 -2.82
CA ALA A 22 -9.31 13.61 -3.28
C ALA A 22 -9.79 14.50 -2.12
N PRO A 23 -9.76 15.83 -2.28
CA PRO A 23 -10.40 16.75 -1.35
C PRO A 23 -11.89 16.44 -1.19
N GLU A 24 -12.42 16.56 0.03
CA GLU A 24 -13.83 16.24 0.34
C GLU A 24 -14.82 17.02 -0.53
N ALA A 25 -14.52 18.28 -0.84
CA ALA A 25 -15.33 19.13 -1.72
C ALA A 25 -15.50 18.56 -3.14
N ARG A 26 -14.60 17.68 -3.60
CA ARG A 26 -14.66 17.02 -4.92
C ARG A 26 -15.07 15.56 -4.84
N LEU A 27 -14.95 14.94 -3.67
CA LEU A 27 -15.25 13.53 -3.44
C LEU A 27 -15.78 13.32 -2.02
N SER A 28 -17.10 13.39 -1.88
CA SER A 28 -17.79 12.99 -0.66
C SER A 28 -17.69 11.47 -0.47
N LEU A 29 -17.94 10.99 0.75
CA LEU A 29 -17.97 9.55 1.05
C LEU A 29 -18.99 8.79 0.18
N SER A 30 -20.20 9.33 0.02
CA SER A 30 -21.24 8.71 -0.83
C SER A 30 -20.78 8.55 -2.28
N ARG A 31 -20.18 9.60 -2.86
CA ARG A 31 -19.60 9.55 -4.20
C ARG A 31 -18.41 8.61 -4.31
N ALA A 32 -17.57 8.52 -3.27
CA ALA A 32 -16.49 7.54 -3.24
C ALA A 32 -17.03 6.11 -3.30
N LEU A 33 -18.07 5.80 -2.52
CA LEU A 33 -18.69 4.46 -2.50
C LEU A 33 -19.37 4.09 -3.83
N GLU A 34 -19.93 5.06 -4.56
CA GLU A 34 -20.43 4.83 -5.93
C GLU A 34 -19.34 4.30 -6.88
N ASN A 35 -18.06 4.66 -6.64
CA ASN A 35 -16.92 4.21 -7.43
C ASN A 35 -16.29 2.90 -6.94
N LEU A 36 -16.80 2.32 -5.84
CA LEU A 36 -16.26 1.08 -5.28
C LEU A 36 -16.23 -0.09 -6.29
N PRO A 37 -17.26 -0.32 -7.13
CA PRO A 37 -17.20 -1.39 -8.13
C PRO A 37 -16.07 -1.20 -9.14
N LEU A 38 -15.88 0.02 -9.64
CA LEU A 38 -14.81 0.37 -10.59
C LEU A 38 -13.43 0.19 -9.96
N LEU A 39 -13.26 0.59 -8.69
CA LEU A 39 -12.00 0.38 -7.98
C LEU A 39 -11.68 -1.11 -7.81
N ASN A 40 -12.69 -1.94 -7.51
CA ASN A 40 -12.50 -3.40 -7.42
C ASN A 40 -12.15 -4.03 -8.77
N GLU A 41 -12.75 -3.57 -9.87
CA GLU A 41 -12.41 -4.01 -11.22
C GLU A 41 -10.95 -3.71 -11.56
N ALA A 42 -10.50 -2.47 -11.34
CA ALA A 42 -9.10 -2.08 -11.53
C ALA A 42 -8.14 -2.89 -10.64
N ALA A 43 -8.54 -3.19 -9.40
CA ALA A 43 -7.76 -4.07 -8.53
C ALA A 43 -7.68 -5.51 -9.06
N GLY A 44 -8.71 -5.99 -9.75
CA GLY A 44 -8.73 -7.28 -10.45
C GLY A 44 -7.80 -7.31 -11.66
N GLU A 45 -7.76 -6.24 -12.45
CA GLU A 45 -6.80 -6.11 -13.56
C GLU A 45 -5.36 -6.11 -13.07
N LEU A 46 -5.07 -5.36 -12.00
CA LEU A 46 -3.76 -5.36 -11.36
C LEU A 46 -3.41 -6.74 -10.79
N ALA A 47 -4.37 -7.45 -10.21
CA ALA A 47 -4.17 -8.81 -9.74
C ALA A 47 -3.78 -9.77 -10.87
N ASN A 48 -4.39 -9.63 -12.05
CA ASN A 48 -4.04 -10.42 -13.23
C ASN A 48 -2.62 -10.11 -13.72
N TYR A 49 -2.27 -8.82 -13.82
CA TYR A 49 -0.92 -8.38 -14.18
C TYR A 49 0.13 -8.97 -13.23
N PHE A 50 -0.12 -8.89 -11.92
CA PHE A 50 0.79 -9.47 -10.93
C PHE A 50 0.82 -10.99 -10.98
N ALA A 51 -0.28 -11.66 -11.33
CA ALA A 51 -0.31 -13.12 -11.44
C ALA A 51 0.55 -13.64 -12.60
N GLU A 52 0.64 -12.89 -13.69
CA GLU A 52 1.49 -13.19 -14.84
C GLU A 52 2.99 -12.93 -14.53
N ASP A 53 3.29 -11.97 -13.66
CA ASP A 53 4.65 -11.57 -13.24
C ASP A 53 5.11 -12.16 -11.87
N LEU A 54 4.38 -13.15 -11.32
CA LEU A 54 4.54 -13.63 -9.94
C LEU A 54 5.90 -14.33 -9.63
N GLU A 55 6.77 -14.55 -10.61
CA GLU A 55 8.17 -14.93 -10.37
C GLU A 55 9.01 -13.74 -9.83
N GLY A 56 8.69 -12.50 -10.21
CA GLY A 56 9.44 -11.30 -9.82
C GLY A 56 9.06 -10.72 -8.44
N LEU A 57 7.79 -10.79 -8.07
CA LEU A 57 7.28 -10.21 -6.80
C LEU A 57 7.66 -11.02 -5.56
N GLN A 58 7.88 -12.34 -5.69
CA GLN A 58 8.34 -13.17 -4.58
C GLN A 58 9.76 -12.83 -4.14
N ALA A 59 10.62 -12.37 -5.07
CA ALA A 59 12.00 -11.99 -4.77
C ALA A 59 12.11 -10.73 -3.88
N MET A 60 11.13 -9.80 -3.96
CA MET A 60 11.19 -8.51 -3.28
C MET A 60 10.57 -8.51 -1.88
N THR A 61 9.78 -9.54 -1.52
CA THR A 61 9.18 -9.64 -0.18
C THR A 61 10.02 -10.47 0.81
N GLN A 62 11.06 -11.15 0.34
CA GLN A 62 11.90 -12.02 1.17
C GLN A 62 13.11 -11.28 1.78
N GLY A 63 13.37 -10.01 1.41
CA GLY A 63 14.58 -9.26 1.79
C GLY A 63 14.45 -8.22 2.92
N ASP A 64 13.26 -7.81 3.32
CA ASP A 64 13.07 -6.59 4.15
C ASP A 64 12.73 -6.85 5.63
N ASN A 65 13.04 -8.04 6.17
CA ASN A 65 12.91 -8.30 7.62
C ASN A 65 14.19 -8.02 8.43
N ASP A 66 15.28 -7.59 7.77
CA ASP A 66 16.56 -7.22 8.41
C ASP A 66 16.85 -5.72 8.30
N VAL A 67 15.84 -4.86 8.50
CA VAL A 67 16.11 -3.44 8.80
C VAL A 67 16.46 -3.37 10.28
N PRO A 68 17.72 -3.12 10.68
CA PRO A 68 18.02 -2.85 12.08
C PRO A 68 17.25 -1.58 12.45
N ARG A 69 16.39 -1.67 13.47
CA ARG A 69 15.85 -0.46 14.10
C ARG A 69 17.06 0.36 14.54
N GLN A 70 17.24 1.54 13.95
CA GLN A 70 18.25 2.47 14.42
C GLN A 70 17.78 2.91 15.80
N ASP A 71 18.39 2.32 16.83
CA ASP A 71 18.23 2.76 18.21
C ASP A 71 18.75 4.19 18.31
N ASP A 72 17.82 5.11 18.49
CA ASP A 72 17.98 6.47 18.94
C ASP A 72 18.68 6.49 20.30
N LYS A 73 20.01 6.63 20.28
CA LYS A 73 20.80 6.95 21.48
C LYS A 73 21.65 8.20 21.29
N GLU A 74 21.12 9.27 21.88
CA GLU A 74 21.77 10.29 22.72
C GLU A 74 23.12 10.86 22.29
N GLY A 75 23.13 12.18 22.05
CA GLY A 75 24.34 12.97 21.86
C GLY A 75 24.07 14.47 21.92
N TYR A 76 23.45 14.97 22.98
CA TYR A 76 23.60 16.37 23.40
C TYR A 76 24.58 16.39 24.58
N GLU A 77 25.87 16.24 24.28
CA GLU A 77 26.90 16.72 25.19
C GLU A 77 27.14 18.22 24.92
N ASN A 78 27.26 18.91 26.03
CA ASN A 78 27.02 20.32 26.21
C ASN A 78 28.38 20.99 26.42
N ASP A 79 28.99 21.52 25.37
CA ASP A 79 30.23 22.28 25.50
C ASP A 79 29.91 23.74 25.88
N LEU A 80 29.65 23.91 27.18
CA LEU A 80 29.83 25.15 27.93
C LEU A 80 31.09 24.98 28.79
N ALA A 81 32.25 25.39 28.27
CA ALA A 81 33.41 25.84 29.04
C ALA A 81 34.42 26.56 28.11
#